data_AF-C3Y8X6-F1
#
_entry.id   AF-C3Y8X6-F1
#
_cell.length_a   1.000
_cell.length_b   1.000
_cell.length_c   1.000
_cell.angle_alpha   90.00
_cell.angle_beta   90.00
_cell.angle_gamma   90.00
#
_symmetry.space_group_name_H-M   'P 1'
#
loop_
_entity.id
_entity.type
_entity.pdbx_description
1 polymer ?
#
loop_
_entity_poly.entity_id
_entity_poly.type
_entity_poly.pdbx_seq_one_letter_code
_entity_poly.pdbx_strand_id
1 'polypeptide(L)'
;MSGDLTITSPSYPSPYPPDKLCVWHVTATASKIVVITFPAFNVRCRGDFVAVFDGGAGSTKLIESFCRVQDGRGLRTTSNEMTVVFKSNAQLKSYTKGAPGEAMHAREIRHRTRTRTRVWSTLMMTNLTRVHCFP
;
A
#
# COMPACT_ATOMS: atom_id res chain seq x y z
N MET A 1 9.20 11.23 -14.54
CA MET A 1 7.93 11.44 -13.82
C MET A 1 7.71 10.20 -12.97
N SER A 2 7.68 10.35 -11.64
CA SER A 2 7.38 9.26 -10.71
C SER A 2 5.87 9.02 -10.75
N GLY A 3 5.43 7.81 -11.08
CA GLY A 3 4.04 7.43 -10.83
C GLY A 3 3.78 7.48 -9.33
N ASP A 4 2.80 8.26 -8.91
CA ASP A 4 2.21 8.21 -7.57
C ASP A 4 0.84 7.56 -7.69
N LEU A 5 0.53 6.68 -6.75
CA LEU A 5 -0.69 5.90 -6.71
C LEU A 5 -1.30 6.05 -5.32
N THR A 6 -2.52 6.58 -5.27
CA THR A 6 -3.29 6.65 -4.03
C THR A 6 -4.13 5.39 -3.86
N ILE A 7 -3.97 4.71 -2.75
CA ILE A 7 -4.76 3.54 -2.34
C ILE A 7 -5.56 3.92 -1.11
N THR A 8 -6.86 3.67 -1.11
CA THR A 8 -7.73 3.98 0.03
C THR A 8 -8.33 2.72 0.63
N SER A 9 -8.76 2.82 1.90
CA SER A 9 -9.56 1.77 2.52
C SER A 9 -10.92 1.60 1.81
N PRO A 10 -11.56 0.43 1.97
CA PRO A 10 -12.91 0.22 1.47
C PRO A 10 -13.87 1.24 2.05
N SER A 11 -14.77 1.76 1.23
CA SER A 11 -15.77 2.78 1.60
C SER A 11 -15.21 4.17 1.96
N TYR A 12 -13.90 4.41 1.81
CA TYR A 12 -13.31 5.74 1.98
C TYR A 12 -14.13 6.81 1.21
N PRO A 13 -14.44 7.97 1.81
CA PRO A 13 -13.98 8.48 3.12
C PRO A 13 -14.81 8.00 4.32
N SER A 14 -15.81 7.13 4.12
CA SER A 14 -16.55 6.51 5.22
C SER A 14 -15.71 5.44 5.92
N PRO A 15 -16.05 5.06 7.17
CA PRO A 15 -15.35 3.97 7.86
C PRO A 15 -15.40 2.66 7.08
N TYR A 16 -14.31 1.89 7.14
CA TYR A 16 -14.23 0.58 6.50
C TYR A 16 -15.27 -0.40 7.07
N PRO A 17 -15.83 -1.35 6.30
CA PRO A 17 -16.73 -2.36 6.82
C PRO A 17 -16.01 -3.37 7.73
N PRO A 18 -16.71 -3.98 8.71
CA PRO A 18 -16.19 -5.14 9.41
C PRO A 18 -16.09 -6.35 8.47
N ASP A 19 -15.27 -7.32 8.87
CA ASP A 19 -15.04 -8.57 8.14
C ASP A 19 -14.69 -8.30 6.67
N LYS A 20 -13.51 -7.70 6.47
CA LYS A 20 -13.00 -7.39 5.14
C LYS A 20 -11.57 -7.83 5.05
N LEU A 21 -11.25 -8.53 3.98
CA LEU A 21 -9.88 -8.82 3.57
C LEU A 21 -9.64 -8.15 2.22
N CYS A 22 -8.90 -7.06 2.22
CA CYS A 22 -8.52 -6.36 1.00
C CYS A 22 -7.05 -6.56 0.70
N VAL A 23 -6.76 -6.87 -0.56
CA VAL A 23 -5.41 -7.11 -1.06
C VAL A 23 -5.18 -6.21 -2.26
N TRP A 24 -4.14 -5.39 -2.19
CA TRP A 24 -3.66 -4.57 -3.29
C TRP A 24 -2.31 -5.09 -3.75
N HIS A 25 -2.20 -5.42 -5.03
CA HIS A 25 -0.93 -5.71 -5.67
C HIS A 25 -0.47 -4.48 -6.44
N VAL A 26 0.71 -3.97 -6.11
CA VAL A 26 1.32 -2.80 -6.75
C VAL A 26 2.56 -3.27 -7.49
N THR A 27 2.59 -3.04 -8.81
CA THR A 27 3.73 -3.36 -9.66
C THR A 27 4.31 -2.06 -10.21
N ALA A 28 5.58 -1.79 -9.87
CA ALA A 28 6.35 -0.70 -10.46
C ALA A 28 6.99 -1.13 -11.79
N THR A 29 7.52 -0.14 -12.52
CA THR A 29 8.36 -0.43 -13.70
C THR A 29 9.51 -1.37 -13.32
N ALA A 30 9.85 -2.30 -14.21
CA ALA A 30 11.06 -3.13 -14.07
C ALA A 30 12.27 -2.24 -13.71
N SER A 31 13.12 -2.72 -12.80
CA SER A 31 14.28 -2.00 -12.21
C SER A 31 13.98 -0.83 -11.26
N LYS A 32 12.73 -0.65 -10.83
CA LYS A 32 12.35 0.27 -9.74
C LYS A 32 11.80 -0.52 -8.57
N ILE A 33 11.83 0.10 -7.40
CA ILE A 33 11.19 -0.41 -6.17
C ILE A 33 9.94 0.42 -5.86
N VAL A 34 9.04 -0.16 -5.07
CA VAL A 34 7.85 0.50 -4.56
C VAL A 34 8.14 1.03 -3.16
N VAL A 35 7.75 2.28 -2.90
CA VAL A 35 7.74 2.87 -1.57
C VAL A 35 6.33 3.32 -1.24
N ILE A 36 5.77 2.81 -0.14
CA ILE A 36 4.44 3.19 0.33
C ILE A 36 4.52 4.04 1.59
N THR A 37 3.67 5.06 1.65
CA THR A 37 3.53 5.99 2.78
C THR A 37 2.08 6.08 3.20
N PHE A 38 1.85 6.40 4.47
CA PHE A 38 0.52 6.39 5.10
C PHE A 38 0.22 7.77 5.73
N PRO A 39 -0.01 8.81 4.93
CA PRO A 39 -0.25 10.16 5.45
C PRO A 39 -1.53 10.28 6.29
N ALA A 40 -2.53 9.43 6.05
CA ALA A 40 -3.70 9.27 6.90
C ALA A 40 -3.90 7.78 7.18
N PHE A 41 -3.87 7.41 8.47
CA PHE A 41 -3.97 6.02 8.89
C PHE A 41 -4.66 5.91 10.24
N ASN A 42 -5.78 5.19 10.29
CA ASN A 42 -6.55 5.02 11.52
C ASN A 42 -7.23 3.65 11.59
N VAL A 43 -6.42 2.61 11.74
CA VAL A 43 -6.90 1.24 11.90
C VAL A 43 -7.08 0.90 13.37
N ARG A 44 -8.13 0.16 13.70
CA ARG A 44 -8.39 -0.23 15.08
C ARG A 44 -7.53 -1.43 15.51
N CYS A 45 -6.58 -1.19 16.41
CA CYS A 45 -5.71 -2.19 17.03
C CYS A 45 -6.41 -3.21 17.97
N ARG A 46 -7.57 -3.73 17.59
CA ARG A 46 -8.30 -4.80 18.30
C ARG A 46 -8.58 -5.99 17.38
N GLY A 47 -7.62 -6.31 16.52
CA GLY A 47 -7.72 -7.39 15.52
C GLY A 47 -7.78 -6.92 14.07
N ASP A 48 -7.86 -5.60 13.84
CA ASP A 48 -7.74 -5.02 12.49
C ASP A 48 -6.27 -4.60 12.26
N PHE A 49 -5.75 -4.78 11.05
CA PHE A 49 -4.36 -4.44 10.72
C PHE A 49 -4.14 -4.20 9.22
N VAL A 50 -3.01 -3.55 8.90
CA VAL A 50 -2.42 -3.52 7.57
C VAL A 50 -1.09 -4.26 7.59
N ALA A 51 -0.86 -5.12 6.61
CA ALA A 51 0.40 -5.81 6.39
C ALA A 51 0.95 -5.49 5.00
N VAL A 52 2.25 -5.22 4.92
CA VAL A 52 2.96 -4.90 3.68
C VAL A 52 4.01 -5.98 3.42
N PHE A 53 4.01 -6.52 2.22
CA PHE A 53 4.91 -7.60 1.78
C PHE A 53 5.77 -7.14 0.61
N ASP A 54 7.00 -7.62 0.58
CA ASP A 54 7.96 -7.41 -0.51
C ASP A 54 7.77 -8.50 -1.58
N GLY A 55 7.16 -8.14 -2.71
CA GLY A 55 6.83 -9.04 -3.81
C GLY A 55 5.35 -9.03 -4.21
N GLY A 56 5.07 -9.69 -5.34
CA GLY A 56 3.72 -9.81 -5.90
C GLY A 56 2.81 -10.78 -5.16
N ALA A 57 1.76 -11.22 -5.86
CA ALA A 57 0.73 -12.07 -5.30
C ALA A 57 1.30 -13.37 -4.71
N GLY A 58 0.94 -13.68 -3.46
CA GLY A 58 1.43 -14.85 -2.74
C GLY A 58 2.80 -14.67 -2.08
N SER A 59 3.42 -13.48 -2.11
CA SER A 59 4.64 -13.23 -1.35
C SER A 59 4.40 -13.40 0.16
N THR A 60 5.29 -14.15 0.81
CA THR A 60 5.30 -14.36 2.26
C THR A 60 6.32 -13.47 2.98
N LYS A 61 7.09 -12.66 2.23
CA LYS A 61 8.15 -11.80 2.77
C LYS A 61 7.53 -10.53 3.37
N LEU A 62 7.10 -10.63 4.63
CA LEU A 62 6.56 -9.51 5.39
C LEU A 62 7.62 -8.43 5.58
N ILE A 63 7.31 -7.20 5.16
CA ILE A 63 8.07 -6.00 5.54
C ILE A 63 7.61 -5.60 6.93
N GLU A 64 6.31 -5.37 7.09
CA GLU A 64 5.74 -4.94 8.37
C GLU A 64 4.23 -5.20 8.45
N SER A 65 3.72 -5.40 9.67
CA SER A 65 2.29 -5.42 10.00
C SER A 65 2.02 -4.46 11.15
N PHE A 66 1.03 -3.59 10.99
CA PHE A 66 0.75 -2.52 11.94
C PHE A 66 -0.71 -2.09 11.91
N CYS A 67 -1.14 -1.47 13.01
CA CYS A 67 -2.47 -0.92 13.21
C CYS A 67 -2.43 0.52 13.75
N ARG A 68 -1.24 1.15 13.82
CA ARG A 68 -1.06 2.57 14.17
C ARG A 68 -0.26 3.30 13.10
N VAL A 69 -0.42 4.63 13.07
CA VAL A 69 0.36 5.53 12.21
C VAL A 69 1.86 5.24 12.38
N GLN A 70 2.56 5.07 11.27
CA GLN A 70 4.02 5.02 11.18
C GLN A 70 4.57 6.45 11.27
N ASP A 71 5.73 6.67 11.91
CA ASP A 71 6.40 7.98 12.12
C ASP A 71 6.89 8.66 10.82
N GLY A 72 6.07 8.71 9.77
CA GLY A 72 6.43 9.21 8.45
C GLY A 72 7.43 8.33 7.69
N ARG A 73 7.83 7.18 8.24
CA ARG A 73 8.72 6.23 7.56
C ARG A 73 7.95 5.52 6.44
N GLY A 74 8.38 5.73 5.20
CA GLY A 74 7.87 4.97 4.06
C GLY A 74 8.44 3.56 4.03
N LEU A 75 7.59 2.57 3.79
CA LEU A 75 7.99 1.17 3.67
C LEU A 75 8.42 0.89 2.23
N ARG A 76 9.52 0.15 2.05
CA ARG A 76 10.20 0.01 0.75
C ARG A 76 10.38 -1.47 0.42
N THR A 77 10.14 -1.85 -0.83
CA THR A 77 10.42 -3.19 -1.34
C THR A 77 11.87 -3.33 -1.79
N THR A 78 12.32 -4.58 -1.96
CA THR A 78 13.57 -4.89 -2.67
C THR A 78 13.31 -5.27 -4.13
N SER A 79 12.09 -5.73 -4.45
CA SER A 79 11.61 -6.01 -5.79
C SER A 79 10.80 -4.85 -6.38
N ASN A 80 10.37 -4.99 -7.64
CA ASN A 80 9.44 -4.07 -8.29
C ASN A 80 7.96 -4.34 -7.95
N GLU A 81 7.68 -5.22 -7.00
CA GLU A 81 6.31 -5.59 -6.62
C GLU A 81 6.11 -5.43 -5.12
N MET A 82 4.92 -4.96 -4.73
CA MET A 82 4.48 -4.84 -3.36
C MET A 82 3.08 -5.44 -3.23
N THR A 83 2.84 -6.14 -2.13
CA THR A 83 1.50 -6.57 -1.76
C THR A 83 1.12 -5.89 -0.44
N VAL A 84 -0.02 -5.21 -0.43
CA VAL A 84 -0.61 -4.59 0.75
C VAL A 84 -1.87 -5.36 1.11
N VAL A 85 -2.01 -5.74 2.37
CA VAL A 85 -3.17 -6.47 2.89
C VAL A 85 -3.79 -5.65 4.01
N PHE A 86 -5.08 -5.38 3.91
CA PHE A 86 -5.88 -4.85 5.01
C PHE A 86 -6.85 -5.93 5.48
N LYS A 87 -6.89 -6.16 6.80
CA LYS A 87 -7.84 -7.07 7.43
C LYS A 87 -8.60 -6.36 8.52
N SER A 88 -9.93 -6.37 8.46
CA SER A 88 -10.81 -5.99 9.57
C SER A 88 -11.47 -7.25 10.15
N ASN A 89 -11.69 -7.25 11.47
CA ASN A 89 -12.40 -8.33 12.14
C ASN A 89 -13.94 -8.17 12.02
N ALA A 90 -14.69 -9.19 12.43
CA ALA A 90 -16.15 -9.22 12.33
C ALA A 90 -16.91 -8.30 13.33
N GLN A 91 -16.22 -7.48 14.12
CA GLN A 91 -16.90 -6.60 15.07
C GLN A 91 -17.48 -5.37 14.37
N LEU A 92 -18.80 -5.19 14.47
CA LEU A 92 -19.61 -4.09 13.90
C LEU A 92 -19.16 -2.66 14.25
N LYS A 93 -18.14 -2.49 15.10
CA LYS A 93 -17.62 -1.17 15.50
C LYS A 93 -16.37 -0.82 14.68
N SER A 94 -16.54 -0.60 13.38
CA SER A 94 -15.62 0.22 12.60
C SER A 94 -15.81 1.68 12.98
N TYR A 95 -15.23 2.08 14.12
CA TYR A 95 -15.12 3.48 14.50
C TYR A 95 -13.81 4.00 13.91
N THR A 96 -13.81 5.05 13.10
CA THR A 96 -14.09 6.42 13.55
C THR A 96 -14.98 7.23 12.61
N LYS A 97 -16.13 7.68 13.12
CA LYS A 97 -16.90 8.78 12.53
C LYS A 97 -16.05 10.07 12.64
N GLY A 98 -15.58 10.61 11.51
CA GLY A 98 -14.88 11.90 11.47
C GLY A 98 -13.35 11.87 11.49
N ALA A 99 -12.70 10.71 11.44
CA ALA A 99 -11.29 10.67 11.05
C ALA A 99 -11.19 10.73 9.52
N PRO A 100 -10.20 11.43 8.93
CA PRO A 100 -9.90 11.22 7.52
C PRO A 100 -9.68 9.73 7.33
N GLY A 101 -10.40 9.11 6.40
CA GLY A 101 -10.22 7.69 6.12
C GLY A 101 -8.76 7.39 5.73
N GLU A 102 -8.40 6.11 5.64
CA GLU A 102 -7.03 5.76 5.32
C GLU A 102 -6.72 6.04 3.85
N ALA A 103 -5.69 6.85 3.63
CA ALA A 103 -5.12 7.12 2.31
C ALA A 103 -3.64 6.75 2.35
N MET A 104 -3.26 5.79 1.52
CA MET A 104 -1.90 5.34 1.31
C MET A 104 -1.41 5.91 -0.02
N HIS A 105 -0.15 6.31 -0.08
CA HIS A 105 0.49 6.77 -1.31
C HIS A 105 1.65 5.86 -1.63
N ALA A 106 1.54 5.14 -2.74
CA ALA A 106 2.58 4.27 -3.28
C ALA A 106 3.31 4.98 -4.42
N ARG A 107 4.62 5.06 -4.32
CA ARG A 107 5.50 5.74 -5.27
C ARG A 107 6.60 4.82 -5.74
N GLU A 108 6.93 4.90 -7.01
CA GLU A 108 8.10 4.21 -7.56
C GLU A 108 9.39 5.01 -7.33
N ILE A 109 10.46 4.33 -6.92
CA ILE A 109 11.79 4.93 -6.76
C ILE A 109 12.82 4.06 -7.48
N ARG A 110 13.77 4.67 -8.20
CA ARG A 110 14.91 3.93 -8.76
C ARG A 110 15.75 3.33 -7.63
N HIS A 111 16.36 2.17 -7.86
CA HIS A 111 17.48 1.74 -7.01
C HIS A 111 18.48 2.89 -6.93
N ARG A 112 18.98 3.19 -5.72
CA ARG A 112 19.91 4.30 -5.49
C ARG A 112 21.30 3.90 -6.02
N THR A 113 21.47 3.81 -7.34
CA THR A 113 22.79 3.74 -7.98
C THR A 113 23.20 5.16 -8.36
N ARG A 114 24.27 5.63 -7.72
CA ARG A 114 24.88 6.92 -8.01
C ARG A 114 25.68 6.81 -9.30
N THR A 115 25.04 6.82 -10.46
CA THR A 115 25.72 7.14 -11.72
C THR A 115 24.78 7.88 -12.66
N ARG A 116 25.32 8.98 -13.18
CA ARG A 116 24.65 10.05 -13.92
C ARG A 116 24.78 9.72 -15.40
N THR A 117 23.71 9.29 -16.06
CA THR A 117 23.59 9.40 -17.53
C THR A 117 22.12 9.38 -17.94
N ARG A 118 21.72 10.39 -18.72
CA ARG A 118 20.38 10.52 -19.31
C ARG A 118 20.35 9.73 -20.62
N VAL A 119 19.36 8.87 -20.81
CA VAL A 119 18.87 8.49 -22.15
C VAL A 119 17.35 8.43 -22.08
N TRP A 120 16.70 9.05 -23.07
CA TRP A 120 15.26 9.07 -23.25
C TRP A 120 14.82 7.76 -23.91
N SER A 121 13.93 7.00 -23.28
CA SER A 121 13.22 5.91 -23.93
C SER A 121 11.82 5.80 -23.32
N THR A 122 10.83 5.99 -24.17
CA THR A 122 9.39 5.91 -23.92
C THR A 122 9.01 4.44 -23.71
N LEU A 123 8.45 4.08 -22.56
CA LEU A 123 7.69 2.84 -22.42
C LEU A 123 6.54 3.05 -21.44
N MET A 124 5.35 2.64 -21.89
CA MET A 124 4.05 2.80 -21.26
C MET A 124 4.04 2.30 -19.81
N MET A 125 3.45 3.10 -18.93
CA MET A 125 3.26 2.79 -17.51
C MET A 125 2.01 1.92 -17.37
N THR A 126 2.15 0.61 -17.19
CA THR A 126 1.02 -0.23 -16.78
C THR A 126 0.85 -0.15 -15.27
N ASN A 127 0.05 0.83 -14.87
CA ASN A 127 -0.49 0.99 -13.52
C ASN A 127 -1.59 -0.07 -13.34
N LEU A 128 -1.24 -1.31 -13.04
CA LEU A 128 -2.23 -2.34 -12.73
C LEU A 128 -2.19 -2.68 -11.24
N THR A 129 -2.82 -1.80 -10.45
CA THR A 129 -3.32 -2.20 -9.14
C THR A 129 -4.44 -3.18 -9.32
N ARG A 130 -4.22 -4.44 -8.95
CA ARG A 130 -5.34 -5.37 -8.77
C ARG A 130 -5.76 -5.31 -7.31
N VAL A 131 -6.98 -4.86 -7.09
CA VAL A 131 -7.61 -4.80 -5.78
C VAL A 131 -8.59 -5.95 -5.69
N HIS A 132 -8.44 -6.77 -4.66
CA HIS A 132 -9.40 -7.81 -4.32
C HIS A 132 -9.83 -7.62 -2.88
N CYS A 133 -11.10 -7.29 -2.67
CA CYS A 133 -11.70 -7.20 -1.35
C CYS A 133 -12.71 -8.33 -1.19
N PHE A 134 -12.43 -9.25 -0.29
CA PHE A 134 -13.30 -10.35 0.07
C PHE A 134 -14.12 -9.99 1.32
N PRO A 135 -15.36 -10.52 1.44
CA PRO A 135 -16.07 -10.59 2.71
C PRO A 135 -15.29 -11.36 3.77
#